data_AF-A0A2W4TC58-F1
#
_entry.id   AF-A0A2W4TC58-F1
#
_cell.length_a   1.000
_cell.length_b   1.000
_cell.length_c   1.000
_cell.angle_alpha   90.00
_cell.angle_beta   90.00
_cell.angle_gamma   90.00
#
_symmetry.space_group_name_H-M   'P 1'
#
loop_
_entity.id
_entity.type
_entity.pdbx_description
1 polymer ?
#
loop_
_entity_poly.entity_id
_entity_poly.type
_entity_poly.pdbx_seq_one_letter_code
_entity_poly.pdbx_strand_id
1 'polypeptide(L)'
;GGDLDLTVYRGRTVGITLEDLTAIDPDDDAKDLTYTVSNARNGFVCFSDSPRDPITTFTQADLEAGKVLFRHDGSVTDSASFDVVVTDASGATSGDPKTVKVTVYNR
;
A
#
# COMPACT_ATOMS: atom_id res chain seq x y z
N GLY A 1 3.88 9.18 -5.85
CA GLY A 1 3.21 10.38 -5.32
C GLY A 1 2.34 9.98 -4.16
N GLY A 2 1.36 10.81 -3.83
CA GLY A 2 0.49 10.67 -2.68
C GLY A 2 1.06 11.31 -1.40
N ASP A 3 0.24 11.40 -0.36
CA ASP A 3 0.64 11.91 0.95
C ASP A 3 1.34 10.87 1.84
N LEU A 4 1.21 9.58 1.51
CA LEU A 4 1.79 8.44 2.22
C LEU A 4 1.27 8.27 3.65
N ASP A 5 0.06 8.74 3.95
CA ASP A 5 -0.51 8.73 5.31
C ASP A 5 -1.90 8.05 5.35
N LEU A 6 -2.01 6.94 6.08
CA LEU A 6 -3.25 6.21 6.29
C LEU A 6 -3.76 6.33 7.72
N THR A 7 -5.06 6.10 7.92
CA THR A 7 -5.67 5.98 9.24
C THR A 7 -6.53 4.72 9.32
N VAL A 8 -6.33 3.90 10.36
CA VAL A 8 -7.07 2.66 10.55
C VAL A 8 -7.45 2.45 12.01
N TYR A 9 -8.58 1.78 12.25
CA TYR A 9 -8.89 1.27 13.59
C TYR A 9 -8.15 -0.05 13.84
N ARG A 10 -7.68 -0.25 15.07
CA ARG A 10 -7.01 -1.49 15.48
C ARG A 10 -7.77 -2.74 15.01
N GLY A 11 -7.05 -3.61 14.29
CA GLY A 11 -7.55 -4.91 13.80
C GLY A 11 -8.48 -4.83 12.57
N ARG A 12 -8.68 -3.63 12.00
CA ARG A 12 -9.51 -3.41 10.82
C ARG A 12 -8.67 -3.19 9.56
N THR A 13 -9.38 -3.07 8.45
CA THR A 13 -8.85 -2.66 7.16
C THR A 13 -9.16 -1.18 6.89
N VAL A 14 -8.31 -0.56 6.08
CA VAL A 14 -8.57 0.73 5.40
C VAL A 14 -8.19 0.57 3.94
N GLY A 15 -8.95 1.20 3.04
CA GLY A 15 -8.60 1.25 1.63
C GLY A 15 -7.40 2.16 1.40
N ILE A 16 -6.48 1.73 0.54
CA ILE A 16 -5.42 2.59 0.03
C ILE A 16 -5.95 3.24 -1.24
N THR A 17 -5.87 4.56 -1.33
CA THR A 17 -6.46 5.38 -2.39
C THR A 17 -5.39 6.11 -3.20
N LEU A 18 -5.82 6.84 -4.23
CA LEU A 18 -4.94 7.67 -5.05
C LEU A 18 -4.42 8.92 -4.33
N GLU A 19 -5.03 9.30 -3.20
CA GLU A 19 -4.50 10.35 -2.32
C GLU A 19 -3.28 9.84 -1.55
N ASP A 20 -3.27 8.56 -1.17
CA ASP A 20 -2.20 7.95 -0.37
C ASP A 20 -1.01 7.52 -1.24
N LEU A 21 -1.29 6.92 -2.41
CA LEU A 21 -0.30 6.40 -3.34
C LEU A 21 -0.71 6.69 -4.79
N THR A 22 0.26 7.07 -5.62
CA THR A 22 0.05 7.12 -7.08
C THR A 22 1.38 7.00 -7.81
N ALA A 23 1.40 6.29 -8.93
CA ALA A 23 2.53 6.21 -9.84
C ALA A 23 2.06 6.62 -11.23
N ILE A 24 2.88 7.42 -11.90
CA ILE A 24 2.67 7.85 -13.28
C ILE A 24 4.00 7.66 -13.97
N ASP A 25 3.95 7.02 -15.12
CA ASP A 25 5.07 6.87 -16.02
C ASP A 25 4.64 7.34 -17.43
N PRO A 26 5.46 8.11 -18.17
CA PRO A 26 5.11 8.56 -19.51
C PRO A 26 5.05 7.44 -20.56
N ASP A 27 5.75 6.34 -20.33
CA ASP A 27 5.94 5.25 -21.29
C ASP A 27 5.09 4.01 -20.97
N ASP A 28 4.68 3.82 -19.70
CA ASP A 28 3.93 2.64 -19.24
C ASP A 28 2.49 2.93 -18.76
N ASP A 29 1.58 1.99 -19.01
CA ASP A 29 0.20 2.02 -18.50
C ASP A 29 0.15 1.65 -17.00
N ALA A 30 -0.94 2.04 -16.31
CA ALA A 30 -1.16 1.73 -14.88
C ALA A 30 -1.07 0.24 -14.50
N LYS A 31 -1.40 -0.68 -15.42
CA LYS A 31 -1.30 -2.13 -15.18
C LYS A 31 0.16 -2.62 -15.16
N ASP A 32 1.07 -1.86 -15.78
CA ASP A 32 2.47 -2.22 -15.96
C ASP A 32 3.35 -1.58 -14.87
N LEU A 33 2.81 -0.65 -14.09
CA LEU A 33 3.43 -0.09 -12.89
C LEU A 33 3.15 -0.95 -11.66
N THR A 34 4.15 -1.67 -11.18
CA THR A 34 4.04 -2.61 -10.05
C THR A 34 4.61 -2.02 -8.78
N TYR A 35 3.78 -1.90 -7.75
CA TYR A 35 4.22 -1.63 -6.39
C TYR A 35 4.76 -2.91 -5.74
N THR A 36 5.92 -2.82 -5.09
CA THR A 36 6.45 -3.84 -4.19
C THR A 36 6.41 -3.32 -2.76
N VAL A 37 5.76 -4.08 -1.87
CA VAL A 37 5.61 -3.80 -0.44
C VAL A 37 6.70 -4.52 0.34
N SER A 38 7.35 -3.80 1.26
CA SER A 38 8.35 -4.36 2.17
C SER A 38 8.26 -3.72 3.56
N ASN A 39 9.03 -4.23 4.52
CA ASN A 39 9.16 -3.66 5.88
C ASN A 39 7.82 -3.36 6.59
N ALA A 40 6.78 -4.16 6.32
CA ALA A 40 5.48 -3.98 6.95
C ALA A 40 5.57 -4.24 8.46
N ARG A 41 4.98 -3.33 9.26
CA ARG A 41 4.96 -3.37 10.71
C ARG A 41 3.53 -3.19 11.19
N ASN A 42 3.12 -4.02 12.16
CA ASN A 42 1.80 -3.99 12.81
C ASN A 42 0.61 -4.14 11.83
N GLY A 43 0.84 -4.80 10.69
CA GLY A 43 -0.15 -5.01 9.66
C GLY A 43 0.48 -5.45 8.34
N PHE A 44 -0.36 -5.54 7.31
CA PHE A 44 0.05 -5.95 5.97
C PHE A 44 -0.89 -5.38 4.90
N VAL A 45 -0.42 -5.32 3.66
CA VAL A 45 -1.25 -4.99 2.49
C VAL A 45 -1.94 -6.26 1.98
N CYS A 46 -3.19 -6.13 1.53
CA CYS A 46 -4.00 -7.24 1.00
C CYS A 46 -4.98 -6.74 -0.06
N PHE A 47 -5.55 -7.65 -0.86
CA PHE A 47 -6.66 -7.33 -1.75
C PHE A 47 -8.01 -7.38 -1.02
N SER A 48 -8.96 -6.58 -1.51
CA SER A 48 -10.30 -6.46 -0.95
C SER A 48 -11.14 -7.75 -1.04
N ASP A 49 -10.87 -8.62 -2.01
CA ASP A 49 -11.50 -9.93 -2.15
C ASP A 49 -10.90 -10.99 -1.20
N SER A 50 -9.68 -10.74 -0.72
CA SER A 50 -8.92 -11.65 0.15
C SER A 50 -8.26 -10.89 1.32
N PRO A 51 -9.04 -10.20 2.17
CA PRO A 51 -8.53 -9.25 3.18
C PRO A 51 -7.81 -9.92 4.37
N ARG A 52 -7.57 -11.23 4.28
CA ARG A 52 -6.78 -12.00 5.27
C ARG A 52 -5.44 -12.47 4.73
N ASP A 53 -5.22 -12.35 3.44
CA ASP A 53 -4.05 -12.90 2.77
C ASP A 53 -3.09 -11.75 2.44
N PRO A 54 -1.90 -11.71 3.06
CA PRO A 54 -0.91 -10.70 2.76
C PRO A 54 -0.44 -10.80 1.32
N ILE A 55 -0.29 -9.65 0.67
CA ILE A 55 0.36 -9.52 -0.64
C ILE A 55 1.60 -8.65 -0.51
N THR A 56 2.60 -8.94 -1.35
CA THR A 56 3.81 -8.13 -1.44
C THR A 56 3.85 -7.29 -2.72
N THR A 57 2.90 -7.47 -3.63
CA THR A 57 2.83 -6.70 -4.87
C THR A 57 1.39 -6.39 -5.28
N PHE A 58 1.20 -5.25 -5.94
CA PHE A 58 -0.05 -4.85 -6.60
C PHE A 58 0.27 -3.83 -7.71
N THR A 59 -0.64 -3.63 -8.67
CA THR A 59 -0.42 -2.67 -9.77
C THR A 59 -1.07 -1.31 -9.49
N GLN A 60 -0.63 -0.25 -10.18
CA GLN A 60 -1.31 1.04 -10.16
C GLN A 60 -2.78 0.89 -10.63
N ALA A 61 -3.06 -0.02 -11.57
CA ALA A 61 -4.44 -0.34 -11.98
C ALA A 61 -5.28 -1.01 -10.87
N ASP A 62 -4.69 -1.84 -10.01
CA ASP A 62 -5.39 -2.42 -8.85
C ASP A 62 -5.76 -1.35 -7.82
N LEU A 63 -4.86 -0.38 -7.62
CA LEU A 63 -5.08 0.76 -6.75
C LEU A 63 -6.19 1.67 -7.29
N GLU A 64 -6.16 1.99 -8.58
CA GLU A 64 -7.21 2.75 -9.29
C GLU A 64 -8.58 2.04 -9.24
N ALA A 65 -8.57 0.71 -9.27
CA ALA A 65 -9.77 -0.11 -9.12
C ALA A 65 -10.27 -0.21 -7.64
N GLY A 66 -9.58 0.42 -6.69
CA GLY A 66 -9.96 0.42 -5.27
C GLY A 66 -9.82 -0.96 -4.59
N LYS A 67 -8.97 -1.84 -5.13
CA LYS A 67 -8.84 -3.22 -4.62
C LYS A 67 -7.85 -3.36 -3.48
N VAL A 68 -6.98 -2.39 -3.26
CA VAL A 68 -5.84 -2.51 -2.36
C VAL A 68 -6.21 -1.98 -0.97
N LEU A 69 -5.97 -2.79 0.06
CA LEU A 69 -6.26 -2.46 1.45
C LEU A 69 -4.99 -2.58 2.30
N PHE A 70 -4.88 -1.76 3.34
CA PHE A 70 -4.01 -2.06 4.48
C PHE A 70 -4.84 -2.70 5.59
N ARG A 71 -4.33 -3.77 6.22
CA ARG A 71 -4.93 -4.42 7.38
C ARG A 71 -4.03 -4.32 8.60
N HIS A 72 -4.54 -3.73 9.67
CA HIS A 72 -3.89 -3.76 10.96
C HIS A 72 -3.98 -5.16 11.60
N ASP A 73 -2.90 -5.66 12.18
CA ASP A 73 -2.81 -7.05 12.70
C ASP A 73 -3.55 -7.28 14.03
N GLY A 74 -3.90 -6.19 14.72
CA GLY A 74 -4.61 -6.23 16.00
C GLY A 74 -3.69 -6.21 17.21
N SER A 75 -2.39 -5.97 17.05
CA SER A 75 -1.50 -5.55 18.15
C SER A 75 -2.01 -4.26 18.81
N VAL A 76 -1.59 -3.98 20.04
CA VAL A 76 -1.98 -2.75 20.76
C VAL A 76 -0.91 -1.70 20.50
N THR A 77 -1.00 -1.06 19.34
CA THR A 77 -0.08 0.01 18.89
C THR A 77 -0.88 1.24 18.50
N ASP A 78 -0.21 2.38 18.42
CA ASP A 78 -0.74 3.65 17.90
C ASP A 78 -0.34 3.89 16.44
N SER A 79 0.51 3.02 15.90
CA SER A 79 1.13 3.18 14.59
C SER A 79 1.41 1.84 13.92
N ALA A 80 1.35 1.86 12.59
CA ALA A 80 1.76 0.80 11.69
C ALA A 80 2.44 1.44 10.47
N SER A 81 3.14 0.65 9.66
CA SER A 81 3.83 1.17 8.47
C SER A 81 4.13 0.07 7.46
N PHE A 82 4.43 0.47 6.24
CA PHE A 82 5.07 -0.39 5.23
C PHE A 82 5.83 0.49 4.25
N ASP A 83 6.82 -0.07 3.57
CA ASP A 83 7.58 0.61 2.53
C ASP A 83 7.09 0.17 1.15
N VAL A 84 7.15 1.08 0.18
CA VAL A 84 6.83 0.82 -1.22
C VAL A 84 7.93 1.28 -2.17
N VAL A 85 8.14 0.48 -3.22
CA VAL A 85 8.90 0.84 -4.42
C VAL A 85 8.03 0.53 -5.63
N VAL A 86 8.07 1.38 -6.66
CA VAL A 86 7.39 1.09 -7.93
C VAL A 86 8.42 0.67 -8.96
N THR A 87 8.10 -0.36 -9.72
CA THR A 87 8.87 -0.83 -10.88
C THR A 87 8.01 -0.74 -12.12
N ASP A 88 8.58 -0.23 -13.21
CA ASP A 88 7.96 -0.09 -14.52
C ASP A 88 8.04 -1.42 -15.33
N ALA A 89 7.56 -1.47 -16.57
CA ALA A 89 7.62 -2.68 -17.38
C ALA A 89 9.06 -3.06 -17.79
N SER A 90 9.95 -2.07 -17.85
CA SER A 90 11.35 -2.23 -18.26
C SER A 90 12.26 -2.69 -17.11
N GLY A 91 11.77 -2.65 -15.86
CA GLY A 91 12.51 -2.97 -14.65
C GLY A 91 13.15 -1.75 -13.97
N ALA A 92 12.94 -0.53 -14.47
CA ALA A 92 13.36 0.69 -13.80
C ALA A 92 12.55 0.90 -12.52
N THR A 93 13.16 1.50 -11.50
CA THR A 93 12.53 1.68 -10.18
C THR A 93 12.33 3.15 -9.85
N SER A 94 11.36 3.44 -8.98
CA SER A 94 11.11 4.79 -8.45
C SER A 94 12.22 5.32 -7.53
N GLY A 95 13.35 4.60 -7.37
CA GLY A 95 14.44 4.92 -6.45
C GLY A 95 14.28 4.24 -5.09
N ASP A 96 14.73 4.93 -4.03
CA ASP A 96 14.68 4.43 -2.67
C ASP A 96 13.23 4.14 -2.21
N PRO A 97 13.01 3.12 -1.35
CA PRO A 97 11.69 2.84 -0.78
C PRO A 97 11.10 4.03 -0.04
N LYS A 98 9.80 4.24 -0.22
CA LYS A 98 9.03 5.27 0.51
C LYS A 98 8.18 4.61 1.58
N THR A 99 8.25 5.12 2.80
CA THR A 99 7.44 4.64 3.92
C THR A 99 6.04 5.25 3.88
N VAL A 100 5.03 4.40 3.84
CA VAL A 100 3.64 4.74 4.15
C VAL A 100 3.43 4.59 5.65
N LYS A 101 2.99 5.67 6.29
CA LYS A 101 2.69 5.69 7.72
C LYS A 101 1.21 5.42 7.92
N VAL A 102 0.90 4.68 8.98
CA VAL A 102 -0.48 4.34 9.31
C VAL A 102 -0.73 4.71 10.76
N THR A 103 -1.61 5.69 10.98
CA THR A 103 -2.11 6.04 12.32
C THR A 103 -3.14 5.00 12.75
N VAL A 104 -2.97 4.44 13.95
CA VAL A 104 -3.85 3.40 14.50
C VAL A 104 -4.68 3.95 15.65
N TYR A 105 -6.00 3.99 15.46
CA TYR A 105 -6.93 4.31 16.53
C TYR A 105 -7.30 3.05 17.31
N ASN A 106 -7.01 3.08 18.61
CA ASN A 106 -7.51 2.10 19.57
C ASN A 106 -8.95 2.49 19.96
N ARG A 107 -9.87 1.52 19.90
CA ARG A 107 -11.23 1.67 20.44
C ARG A 107 -11.23 1.42 21.93
#